data_AF-A0A2K1E6H3-F1
#
_entry.id   AF-A0A2K1E6H3-F1
#
_cell.length_a   1.000
_cell.length_b   1.000
_cell.length_c   1.000
_cell.angle_alpha   90.00
_cell.angle_beta   90.00
_cell.angle_gamma   90.00
#
_symmetry.space_group_name_H-M   'P 1'
#
loop_
_entity.id
_entity.type
_entity.pdbx_description
1 polymer ?
#
loop_
_entity_poly.entity_id
_entity_poly.type
_entity_poly.pdbx_seq_one_letter_code
_entity_poly.pdbx_strand_id
1 'polypeptide(L)'
;MGESAMSEEVLTSEEDGILVVTINRPEAKNAMTKAAAEGIAAAMDRLDSDDNLRVGILTGAGGTFCSGMDLKGFLRGESPSIEGRGFGGIVQKPPEKPLIAAVEGYALAGGLELMIACDLVVASAGAKFGIPEVKRGLVAAAGGVMMLPDQIPERIAMELALTGDFIDAARAYELGLINRITDGEALVAAKELAASIVANGPLAVRVSKQVIKQSRGWPMDERYTRQTQLIAPVFVSEDAREGAAAFAEKRAPNWKGK
;
A
#
# COMPACT_ATOMS: atom_id res chain seq x y z
N MET A 1 2.01 2.15 31.67
CA MET A 1 2.52 2.42 30.30
C MET A 1 1.73 1.49 29.41
N GLY A 2 0.79 2.05 28.64
CA GLY A 2 -0.34 1.31 28.07
C GLY A 2 0.10 0.32 26.99
N GLU A 3 -0.22 -0.94 27.20
CA GLU A 3 -0.38 -1.89 26.10
C GLU A 3 -1.50 -1.32 25.21
N SER A 4 -1.10 -0.81 24.05
CA SER A 4 -2.02 -0.51 22.96
C SER A 4 -2.82 -1.77 22.68
N ALA A 5 -4.12 -1.77 23.01
CA ALA A 5 -5.01 -2.85 22.65
C ALA A 5 -5.00 -2.99 21.13
N MET A 6 -4.27 -4.00 20.64
CA MET A 6 -4.32 -4.41 19.25
C MET A 6 -5.78 -4.76 18.96
N SER A 7 -6.43 -3.96 18.11
CA SER A 7 -7.79 -4.21 17.65
C SER A 7 -7.87 -5.63 17.06
N GLU A 8 -8.82 -6.46 17.52
CA GLU A 8 -9.06 -7.80 16.96
C GLU A 8 -9.37 -7.76 15.44
N GLU A 9 -9.74 -6.57 14.94
CA GLU A 9 -10.05 -6.33 13.53
C GLU A 9 -8.81 -6.11 12.64
N VAL A 10 -7.61 -5.98 13.22
CA VAL A 10 -6.33 -5.92 12.48
C VAL A 10 -5.30 -6.80 13.15
N LEU A 11 -4.85 -7.83 12.44
CA LEU A 11 -3.78 -8.71 12.90
C LEU A 11 -2.46 -8.27 12.28
N THR A 12 -1.36 -8.43 13.02
CA THR A 12 -0.01 -8.20 12.50
C THR A 12 0.90 -9.39 12.76
N SER A 13 1.72 -9.76 11.78
CA SER A 13 2.83 -10.70 11.95
C SER A 13 4.10 -10.17 11.29
N GLU A 14 5.25 -10.66 11.74
CA GLU A 14 6.55 -10.25 11.24
C GLU A 14 7.37 -11.49 10.85
N GLU A 15 8.01 -11.42 9.69
CA GLU A 15 8.89 -12.46 9.18
C GLU A 15 9.91 -11.82 8.22
N ASP A 16 11.21 -12.09 8.40
CA ASP A 16 12.28 -11.66 7.49
C ASP A 16 12.28 -10.17 7.12
N GLY A 17 12.00 -9.30 8.10
CA GLY A 17 11.90 -7.85 7.91
C GLY A 17 10.64 -7.39 7.17
N ILE A 18 9.63 -8.25 7.06
CA ILE A 18 8.34 -7.96 6.44
C ILE A 18 7.28 -7.88 7.54
N LEU A 19 6.55 -6.77 7.60
CA LEU A 19 5.37 -6.63 8.45
C LEU A 19 4.12 -6.96 7.64
N VAL A 20 3.45 -8.06 7.95
CA VAL A 20 2.15 -8.39 7.37
C VAL A 20 1.05 -7.82 8.25
N VAL A 21 0.18 -7.01 7.66
CA VAL A 21 -0.98 -6.36 8.27
C VAL A 21 -2.23 -6.92 7.61
N THR A 22 -3.07 -7.61 8.38
CA THR A 22 -4.25 -8.30 7.88
C THR A 22 -5.51 -7.66 8.46
N ILE A 23 -6.37 -7.12 7.59
CA ILE A 23 -7.73 -6.72 7.95
C ILE A 23 -8.52 -7.99 8.28
N ASN A 24 -9.03 -8.09 9.50
CA ASN A 24 -9.58 -9.32 10.08
C ASN A 24 -11.06 -9.17 10.43
N ARG A 25 -11.89 -8.93 9.41
CA ARG A 25 -13.36 -8.91 9.50
C ARG A 25 -13.99 -9.68 8.33
N PRO A 26 -13.62 -10.97 8.13
CA PRO A 26 -14.04 -11.73 6.95
C PRO A 26 -15.57 -11.83 6.81
N GLU A 27 -16.30 -11.89 7.92
CA GLU A 27 -17.77 -11.91 7.97
C GLU A 27 -18.41 -10.64 7.39
N ALA A 28 -17.67 -9.53 7.39
CA ALA A 28 -18.07 -8.25 6.81
C ALA A 28 -17.28 -7.93 5.52
N LYS A 29 -16.65 -8.93 4.88
CA LYS A 29 -15.79 -8.73 3.70
C LYS A 29 -14.71 -7.67 3.91
N ASN A 30 -14.18 -7.60 5.14
CA ASN A 30 -13.17 -6.65 5.55
C ASN A 30 -13.58 -5.18 5.31
N ALA A 31 -14.87 -4.88 5.46
CA ALA A 31 -15.34 -3.50 5.46
C ALA A 31 -14.62 -2.69 6.55
N MET A 32 -14.25 -1.45 6.23
CA MET A 32 -13.40 -0.62 7.06
C MET A 32 -14.22 0.10 8.14
N THR A 33 -13.91 -0.21 9.40
CA THR A 33 -14.39 0.49 10.59
C THR A 33 -13.34 1.52 11.03
N LYS A 34 -13.67 2.34 12.04
CA LYS A 34 -12.69 3.20 12.70
C LYS A 34 -11.61 2.37 13.43
N ALA A 35 -12.00 1.30 14.12
CA ALA A 35 -11.06 0.46 14.86
C ALA A 35 -10.03 -0.23 13.93
N ALA A 36 -10.48 -0.70 12.76
CA ALA A 36 -9.57 -1.24 11.75
C ALA A 36 -8.67 -0.14 11.16
N ALA A 37 -9.19 1.05 10.88
CA ALA A 37 -8.39 2.17 10.41
C ALA A 37 -7.31 2.61 11.44
N GLU A 38 -7.65 2.65 12.72
CA GLU A 38 -6.70 2.91 13.82
C GLU A 38 -5.63 1.82 13.91
N GLY A 39 -6.01 0.55 13.77
CA GLY A 39 -5.09 -0.58 13.76
C GLY A 39 -4.09 -0.54 12.60
N ILE A 40 -4.55 -0.24 11.38
CA ILE A 40 -3.67 -0.08 10.22
C ILE A 40 -2.73 1.12 10.41
N ALA A 41 -3.24 2.26 10.90
CA ALA A 41 -2.42 3.44 11.17
C ALA A 41 -1.29 3.12 12.16
N ALA A 42 -1.59 2.43 13.26
CA ALA A 42 -0.61 2.00 14.25
C ALA A 42 0.43 1.02 13.64
N ALA A 43 0.00 0.12 12.76
CA ALA A 43 0.91 -0.79 12.06
C ALA A 43 1.86 -0.05 11.11
N MET A 44 1.40 1.01 10.43
CA MET A 44 2.27 1.85 9.59
C MET A 44 3.28 2.64 10.42
N ASP A 45 2.90 3.12 11.60
CA ASP A 45 3.82 3.77 12.54
C ASP A 45 4.90 2.81 13.03
N ARG A 46 4.52 1.57 13.35
CA ARG A 46 5.49 0.51 13.67
C ARG A 46 6.41 0.22 12.50
N LEU A 47 5.86 0.06 11.29
CA LEU A 47 6.65 -0.20 10.09
C LEU A 47 7.74 0.86 9.92
N ASP A 48 7.40 2.14 10.01
CA ASP A 48 8.36 3.22 9.79
C ASP A 48 9.37 3.39 10.95
N SER A 49 8.98 3.08 12.20
CA SER A 49 9.84 3.28 13.39
C SER A 49 10.77 2.12 13.74
N ASP A 50 10.47 0.89 13.31
CA ASP A 50 11.29 -0.29 13.60
C ASP A 50 12.33 -0.55 12.50
N ASP A 51 13.62 -0.38 12.79
CA ASP A 51 14.71 -0.56 11.83
C ASP A 51 14.86 -2.01 11.33
N ASN A 52 14.29 -3.00 12.03
CA ASN A 52 14.26 -4.39 11.55
C ASN A 52 13.22 -4.61 10.46
N LEU A 53 12.18 -3.78 10.42
CA LEU A 53 11.14 -3.82 9.39
C LEU A 53 11.56 -3.01 8.16
N ARG A 54 11.34 -3.60 7.00
CA ARG A 54 11.84 -3.11 5.71
C ARG A 54 10.72 -2.87 4.71
N VAL A 55 9.66 -3.68 4.76
CA VAL A 55 8.51 -3.65 3.84
C VAL A 55 7.25 -4.04 4.60
N GLY A 56 6.14 -3.37 4.30
CA GLY A 56 4.81 -3.79 4.76
C GLY A 56 4.05 -4.56 3.68
N ILE A 57 3.19 -5.49 4.10
CA ILE A 57 2.15 -6.08 3.25
C ILE A 57 0.80 -5.81 3.92
N LEU A 58 -0.12 -5.17 3.21
CA LEU A 58 -1.52 -5.06 3.62
C LEU A 58 -2.34 -6.13 2.90
N THR A 59 -3.15 -6.88 3.63
CA THR A 59 -4.03 -7.93 3.09
C THR A 59 -5.34 -8.00 3.86
N GLY A 60 -6.29 -8.81 3.38
CA GLY A 60 -7.56 -9.09 4.07
C GLY A 60 -7.75 -10.58 4.35
N ALA A 61 -8.27 -10.92 5.52
CA ALA A 61 -8.61 -12.28 5.90
C ALA A 61 -9.84 -12.80 5.13
N GLY A 62 -9.92 -14.12 4.93
CA GLY A 62 -11.14 -14.77 4.42
C GLY A 62 -11.48 -14.48 2.94
N GLY A 63 -10.46 -14.27 2.09
CA GLY A 63 -10.64 -14.25 0.63
C GLY A 63 -11.24 -12.97 0.07
N THR A 64 -11.17 -11.86 0.80
CA THR A 64 -11.50 -10.52 0.29
C THR A 64 -10.51 -9.52 0.87
N PHE A 65 -9.97 -8.62 0.07
CA PHE A 65 -9.09 -7.57 0.56
C PHE A 65 -9.86 -6.56 1.43
N CYS A 66 -10.77 -5.80 0.81
CA CYS A 66 -11.61 -4.82 1.51
C CYS A 66 -12.78 -4.39 0.61
N SER A 67 -14.00 -4.40 1.16
CA SER A 67 -15.21 -3.95 0.45
C SER A 67 -15.53 -2.46 0.61
N GLY A 68 -14.61 -1.66 1.18
CA GLY A 68 -14.81 -0.23 1.45
C GLY A 68 -15.40 0.04 2.84
N MET A 69 -16.03 1.20 3.01
CA MET A 69 -16.54 1.67 4.32
C MET A 69 -17.58 0.71 4.92
N ASP A 70 -17.49 0.46 6.24
CA ASP A 70 -18.54 -0.23 6.98
C ASP A 70 -19.81 0.64 7.04
N LEU A 71 -20.80 0.30 6.21
CA LEU A 71 -22.05 1.07 6.12
C LEU A 71 -22.89 1.01 7.41
N LYS A 72 -22.76 -0.06 8.21
CA LYS A 72 -23.48 -0.14 9.50
C LYS A 72 -22.89 0.85 10.50
N GLY A 73 -21.57 0.99 10.54
CA GLY A 73 -20.85 2.02 11.29
C GLY A 73 -21.19 3.42 10.81
N PHE A 74 -21.16 3.65 9.50
CA PHE A 74 -21.53 4.93 8.90
C PHE A 74 -22.93 5.40 9.33
N LEU A 75 -23.92 4.51 9.33
CA LEU A 75 -25.28 4.83 9.79
C LEU A 75 -25.36 5.22 11.28
N ARG A 76 -24.35 4.86 12.08
CA ARG A 76 -24.20 5.29 13.49
C ARG A 76 -23.34 6.55 13.65
N GLY A 77 -22.91 7.17 12.56
CA GLY A 77 -22.03 8.34 12.56
C GLY A 77 -20.54 8.01 12.70
N GLU A 78 -20.15 6.75 12.52
CA GLU A 78 -18.74 6.35 12.53
C GLU A 78 -18.06 6.72 11.20
N SER A 79 -16.81 7.19 11.29
CA SER A 79 -15.96 7.42 10.11
C SER A 79 -14.68 6.62 10.25
N PRO A 80 -14.33 5.77 9.26
CA PRO A 80 -13.06 5.06 9.21
C PRO A 80 -11.90 5.96 8.72
N SER A 81 -11.98 7.28 8.94
CA SER A 81 -10.93 8.22 8.60
C SER A 81 -10.18 8.65 9.85
N ILE A 82 -8.85 8.60 9.79
CA ILE A 82 -7.97 9.04 10.88
C ILE A 82 -7.42 10.42 10.54
N GLU A 83 -7.43 11.32 11.52
CA GLU A 83 -6.92 12.69 11.35
C GLU A 83 -5.47 12.67 10.85
N GLY A 84 -5.19 13.44 9.80
CA GLY A 84 -3.87 13.51 9.16
C GLY A 84 -3.45 12.28 8.36
N ARG A 85 -4.28 11.22 8.29
CA ARG A 85 -3.99 9.99 7.53
C ARG A 85 -5.09 9.58 6.54
N GLY A 86 -6.32 10.04 6.74
CA GLY A 86 -7.45 9.74 5.86
C GLY A 86 -8.07 8.36 6.09
N PHE A 87 -8.85 7.90 5.11
CA PHE A 87 -9.58 6.63 5.14
C PHE A 87 -8.63 5.43 5.37
N GLY A 88 -9.07 4.50 6.21
CA GLY A 88 -8.34 3.29 6.60
C GLY A 88 -6.94 3.56 7.18
N GLY A 89 -6.69 4.79 7.64
CA GLY A 89 -5.46 5.16 8.33
C GLY A 89 -4.23 5.34 7.45
N ILE A 90 -4.35 5.31 6.11
CA ILE A 90 -3.16 5.37 5.23
C ILE A 90 -3.32 6.21 3.96
N VAL A 91 -4.54 6.46 3.49
CA VAL A 91 -4.76 7.01 2.14
C VAL A 91 -4.07 8.36 1.90
N GLN A 92 -4.04 9.25 2.89
CA GLN A 92 -3.40 10.58 2.79
C GLN A 92 -1.96 10.58 3.30
N LYS A 93 -1.60 9.61 4.14
CA LYS A 93 -0.26 9.48 4.74
C LYS A 93 0.15 8.01 4.79
N PRO A 94 0.49 7.41 3.63
CA PRO A 94 1.04 6.05 3.58
C PRO A 94 2.43 6.02 4.24
N PRO A 95 2.95 4.83 4.61
CA PRO A 95 4.25 4.72 5.28
C PRO A 95 5.40 5.22 4.39
N GLU A 96 6.52 5.61 4.99
CA GLU A 96 7.75 5.94 4.27
C GLU A 96 8.39 4.69 3.64
N LYS A 97 8.36 3.56 4.35
CA LYS A 97 8.84 2.28 3.83
C LYS A 97 7.85 1.68 2.81
N PRO A 98 8.29 0.83 1.87
CA PRO A 98 7.41 0.25 0.86
C PRO A 98 6.25 -0.53 1.45
N LEU A 99 5.08 -0.42 0.82
CA LEU A 99 3.86 -1.12 1.19
C LEU A 99 3.29 -1.85 -0.04
N ILE A 100 3.02 -3.15 0.11
CA ILE A 100 2.44 -4.00 -0.92
C ILE A 100 1.00 -4.36 -0.53
N ALA A 101 0.03 -4.17 -1.42
CA ALA A 101 -1.29 -4.77 -1.27
C ALA A 101 -1.29 -6.21 -1.81
N ALA A 102 -1.68 -7.18 -0.98
CA ALA A 102 -1.95 -8.55 -1.40
C ALA A 102 -3.47 -8.74 -1.50
N VAL A 103 -4.00 -8.78 -2.73
CA VAL A 103 -5.43 -8.67 -2.98
C VAL A 103 -6.04 -10.01 -3.35
N GLU A 104 -6.97 -10.45 -2.51
CA GLU A 104 -7.91 -11.54 -2.79
C GLU A 104 -9.32 -10.96 -2.99
N GLY A 105 -10.14 -11.61 -3.82
CA GLY A 105 -11.56 -11.27 -3.97
C GLY A 105 -11.79 -9.79 -4.31
N TYR A 106 -12.42 -9.04 -3.41
CA TYR A 106 -12.78 -7.64 -3.68
C TYR A 106 -11.79 -6.62 -3.12
N ALA A 107 -11.36 -5.68 -3.97
CA ALA A 107 -10.84 -4.37 -3.58
C ALA A 107 -11.75 -3.30 -4.20
N LEU A 108 -12.83 -2.96 -3.49
CA LEU A 108 -13.92 -2.13 -4.00
C LEU A 108 -14.17 -0.89 -3.16
N ALA A 109 -14.62 0.18 -3.79
CA ALA A 109 -14.91 1.46 -3.14
C ALA A 109 -13.67 1.94 -2.34
N GLY A 110 -13.83 2.31 -1.07
CA GLY A 110 -12.71 2.59 -0.16
C GLY A 110 -11.63 1.48 -0.10
N GLY A 111 -11.97 0.22 -0.40
CA GLY A 111 -10.99 -0.87 -0.50
C GLY A 111 -10.06 -0.73 -1.71
N LEU A 112 -10.56 -0.24 -2.85
CA LEU A 112 -9.71 0.14 -3.98
C LEU A 112 -8.83 1.33 -3.60
N GLU A 113 -9.41 2.30 -2.90
CA GLU A 113 -8.71 3.52 -2.47
C GLU A 113 -7.55 3.20 -1.50
N LEU A 114 -7.73 2.21 -0.61
CA LEU A 114 -6.65 1.65 0.21
C LEU A 114 -5.59 0.94 -0.62
N MET A 115 -6.00 0.14 -1.60
CA MET A 115 -5.08 -0.59 -2.46
C MET A 115 -4.18 0.37 -3.26
N ILE A 116 -4.75 1.40 -3.90
CA ILE A 116 -3.98 2.36 -4.70
C ILE A 116 -3.15 3.35 -3.86
N ALA A 117 -3.36 3.37 -2.54
CA ALA A 117 -2.48 4.05 -1.59
C ALA A 117 -1.21 3.25 -1.28
N CYS A 118 -1.21 1.93 -1.53
CA CYS A 118 -0.01 1.09 -1.48
C CYS A 118 0.90 1.39 -2.70
N ASP A 119 2.16 0.97 -2.62
CA ASP A 119 3.14 1.24 -3.69
C ASP A 119 3.11 0.18 -4.79
N LEU A 120 2.79 -1.06 -4.40
CA LEU A 120 2.75 -2.23 -5.28
C LEU A 120 1.51 -3.07 -4.96
N VAL A 121 1.01 -3.81 -5.95
CA VAL A 121 -0.15 -4.68 -5.81
C VAL A 121 0.16 -6.05 -6.42
N VAL A 122 -0.08 -7.09 -5.64
CA VAL A 122 -0.14 -8.49 -6.08
C VAL A 122 -1.56 -8.96 -5.88
N ALA A 123 -2.18 -9.54 -6.91
CA ALA A 123 -3.57 -9.97 -6.83
C ALA A 123 -3.74 -11.43 -7.28
N SER A 124 -4.72 -12.12 -6.71
CA SER A 124 -5.15 -13.40 -7.26
C SER A 124 -5.93 -13.21 -8.57
N ALA A 125 -5.93 -14.24 -9.41
CA ALA A 125 -6.64 -14.22 -10.69
C ALA A 125 -8.15 -13.92 -10.55
N GLY A 126 -8.75 -14.25 -9.40
CA GLY A 126 -10.15 -14.00 -9.09
C GLY A 126 -10.47 -12.59 -8.60
N ALA A 127 -9.46 -11.73 -8.41
CA ALA A 127 -9.65 -10.41 -7.81
C ALA A 127 -10.47 -9.46 -8.71
N LYS A 128 -11.24 -8.58 -8.08
CA LYS A 128 -12.11 -7.58 -8.71
C LYS A 128 -11.90 -6.19 -8.10
N PHE A 129 -11.88 -5.18 -8.95
CA PHE A 129 -11.47 -3.81 -8.62
C PHE A 129 -12.48 -2.80 -9.14
N GLY A 130 -12.74 -1.72 -8.38
CA GLY A 130 -13.57 -0.62 -8.86
C GLY A 130 -14.03 0.36 -7.78
N ILE A 131 -14.61 1.48 -8.21
CA ILE A 131 -15.17 2.56 -7.38
C ILE A 131 -16.69 2.71 -7.65
N PRO A 132 -17.53 1.82 -7.09
CA PRO A 132 -18.97 1.74 -7.37
C PRO A 132 -19.84 2.70 -6.54
N GLU A 133 -19.26 3.74 -5.94
CA GLU A 133 -19.94 4.72 -5.10
C GLU A 133 -21.11 5.38 -5.82
N VAL A 134 -20.96 5.67 -7.12
CA VAL A 134 -22.01 6.29 -7.94
C VAL A 134 -23.29 5.47 -8.01
N LYS A 135 -23.18 4.13 -7.92
CA LYS A 135 -24.35 3.22 -7.86
C LYS A 135 -25.17 3.36 -6.57
N ARG A 136 -24.66 4.09 -5.57
CA ARG A 136 -25.33 4.45 -4.32
C ARG A 136 -25.54 5.96 -4.15
N GLY A 137 -25.37 6.75 -5.21
CA GLY A 137 -25.48 8.21 -5.15
C GLY A 137 -24.37 8.87 -4.33
N LEU A 138 -23.20 8.22 -4.24
CA LEU A 138 -22.01 8.72 -3.54
C LEU A 138 -20.88 8.98 -4.54
N VAL A 139 -19.79 9.60 -4.06
CA VAL A 139 -18.54 9.78 -4.80
C VAL A 139 -17.40 9.15 -4.00
N ALA A 140 -16.43 8.53 -4.69
CA ALA A 140 -15.23 8.03 -4.04
C ALA A 140 -14.46 9.21 -3.43
N ALA A 141 -14.21 9.15 -2.13
CA ALA A 141 -13.77 10.30 -1.33
C ALA A 141 -12.41 10.10 -0.65
N ALA A 142 -11.82 8.91 -0.79
CA ALA A 142 -10.49 8.57 -0.31
C ALA A 142 -9.47 8.51 -1.47
N GLY A 143 -9.61 9.39 -2.45
CA GLY A 143 -8.64 9.57 -3.52
C GLY A 143 -8.88 8.72 -4.77
N GLY A 144 -9.91 7.87 -4.84
CA GLY A 144 -10.21 7.04 -6.01
C GLY A 144 -10.36 7.85 -7.30
N VAL A 145 -11.16 8.91 -7.29
CA VAL A 145 -11.35 9.80 -8.45
C VAL A 145 -10.18 10.76 -8.72
N MET A 146 -9.22 10.86 -7.79
CA MET A 146 -8.07 11.77 -7.88
C MET A 146 -6.80 11.04 -8.33
N MET A 147 -6.53 9.88 -7.73
CA MET A 147 -5.28 9.14 -7.86
C MET A 147 -5.35 8.08 -8.97
N LEU A 148 -6.53 7.55 -9.29
CA LEU A 148 -6.65 6.52 -10.32
C LEU A 148 -6.24 7.02 -11.72
N PRO A 149 -6.60 8.25 -12.15
CA PRO A 149 -6.11 8.82 -13.42
C PRO A 149 -4.59 9.01 -13.49
N ASP A 150 -3.89 9.06 -12.35
CA ASP A 150 -2.42 9.12 -12.30
C ASP A 150 -1.75 7.75 -12.47
N GLN A 151 -2.52 6.66 -12.34
CA GLN A 151 -2.05 5.27 -12.33
C GLN A 151 -2.48 4.48 -13.56
N ILE A 152 -3.63 4.78 -14.15
CA ILE A 152 -4.15 4.16 -15.38
C ILE A 152 -4.59 5.24 -16.38
N PRO A 153 -4.83 4.91 -17.67
CA PRO A 153 -5.32 5.89 -18.63
C PRO A 153 -6.59 6.59 -18.15
N GLU A 154 -6.59 7.93 -18.21
CA GLU A 154 -7.65 8.80 -17.70
C GLU A 154 -9.05 8.36 -18.15
N ARG A 155 -9.22 7.99 -19.43
CA ARG A 155 -10.51 7.53 -19.96
C ARG A 155 -11.03 6.27 -19.28
N ILE A 156 -10.14 5.37 -18.90
CA ILE A 156 -10.51 4.14 -18.18
C ILE A 156 -10.83 4.47 -16.72
N ALA A 157 -10.06 5.33 -16.07
CA ALA A 157 -10.39 5.81 -14.73
C ALA A 157 -11.76 6.51 -14.70
N MET A 158 -12.05 7.34 -15.70
CA MET A 158 -13.34 8.01 -15.88
C MET A 158 -14.48 7.00 -16.11
N GLU A 159 -14.27 5.98 -16.95
CA GLU A 159 -15.24 4.91 -17.16
C GLU A 159 -15.61 4.21 -15.85
N LEU A 160 -14.61 3.81 -15.05
CA LEU A 160 -14.84 3.18 -13.75
C LEU A 160 -15.57 4.11 -12.78
N ALA A 161 -15.20 5.39 -12.74
CA ALA A 161 -15.82 6.38 -11.87
C ALA A 161 -17.29 6.66 -12.23
N LEU A 162 -17.61 6.77 -13.52
CA LEU A 162 -18.96 7.13 -13.98
C LEU A 162 -19.92 5.95 -14.03
N THR A 163 -19.43 4.76 -14.37
CA THR A 163 -20.26 3.54 -14.46
C THR A 163 -20.38 2.83 -13.12
N GLY A 164 -19.33 2.89 -12.28
CA GLY A 164 -19.22 2.08 -11.08
C GLY A 164 -19.08 0.57 -11.37
N ASP A 165 -18.69 0.18 -12.58
CA ASP A 165 -18.43 -1.20 -12.96
C ASP A 165 -17.07 -1.70 -12.43
N PHE A 166 -16.92 -3.01 -12.38
CA PHE A 166 -15.70 -3.66 -11.91
C PHE A 166 -14.86 -4.16 -13.07
N ILE A 167 -13.54 -4.10 -12.90
CA ILE A 167 -12.58 -4.82 -13.75
C ILE A 167 -12.01 -6.02 -13.00
N ASP A 168 -11.53 -6.99 -13.74
CA ASP A 168 -10.86 -8.17 -13.20
C ASP A 168 -9.33 -8.01 -13.14
N ALA A 169 -8.66 -8.98 -12.53
CA ALA A 169 -7.22 -8.98 -12.38
C ALA A 169 -6.47 -8.91 -13.72
N ALA A 170 -6.94 -9.62 -14.75
CA ALA A 170 -6.34 -9.59 -16.08
C ALA A 170 -6.37 -8.16 -16.65
N ARG A 171 -7.53 -7.52 -16.63
CA ARG A 171 -7.66 -6.14 -17.11
C ARG A 171 -6.89 -5.14 -16.26
N ALA A 172 -6.89 -5.30 -14.94
CA ALA A 172 -6.12 -4.43 -14.04
C ALA A 172 -4.62 -4.53 -14.33
N TYR A 173 -4.10 -5.72 -14.64
CA TYR A 173 -2.71 -5.94 -15.00
C TYR A 173 -2.36 -5.31 -16.36
N GLU A 174 -3.20 -5.48 -17.38
CA GLU A 174 -3.01 -4.84 -18.69
C GLU A 174 -2.91 -3.31 -18.61
N LEU A 175 -3.65 -2.70 -17.67
CA LEU A 175 -3.66 -1.26 -17.44
C LEU A 175 -2.47 -0.76 -16.60
N GLY A 176 -1.67 -1.67 -16.04
CA GLY A 176 -0.59 -1.34 -15.10
C GLY A 176 -1.06 -0.96 -13.70
N LEU A 177 -2.33 -1.21 -13.35
CA LEU A 177 -2.88 -0.95 -12.02
C LEU A 177 -2.32 -1.92 -10.96
N ILE A 178 -1.95 -3.13 -11.37
CA ILE A 178 -1.36 -4.16 -10.50
C ILE A 178 -0.07 -4.72 -11.10
N ASN A 179 0.84 -5.18 -10.24
CA ASN A 179 2.19 -5.61 -10.63
C ASN A 179 2.29 -7.10 -10.95
N ARG A 180 1.49 -7.96 -10.29
CA ARG A 180 1.51 -9.42 -10.49
C ARG A 180 0.11 -10.01 -10.33
N ILE A 181 -0.20 -11.00 -11.16
CA ILE A 181 -1.33 -11.92 -10.98
C ILE A 181 -0.77 -13.27 -10.51
N THR A 182 -1.46 -13.94 -9.60
CA THR A 182 -1.14 -15.31 -9.17
C THR A 182 -2.37 -16.21 -9.22
N ASP A 183 -2.16 -17.49 -9.52
CA ASP A 183 -3.17 -18.56 -9.39
C ASP A 183 -3.23 -19.14 -7.96
N GLY A 184 -2.23 -18.82 -7.12
CA GLY A 184 -2.17 -19.18 -5.71
C GLY A 184 -2.61 -18.03 -4.79
N GLU A 185 -2.22 -18.11 -3.52
CA GLU A 185 -2.51 -17.05 -2.54
C GLU A 185 -1.71 -15.77 -2.84
N ALA A 186 -2.41 -14.65 -2.97
CA ALA A 186 -1.80 -13.34 -3.21
C ALA A 186 -0.78 -12.95 -2.13
N LEU A 187 -1.01 -13.36 -0.88
CA LEU A 187 -0.08 -13.10 0.22
C LEU A 187 1.27 -13.81 0.02
N VAL A 188 1.29 -15.04 -0.47
CA VAL A 188 2.53 -15.78 -0.75
C VAL A 188 3.33 -15.06 -1.84
N ALA A 189 2.67 -14.72 -2.95
CA ALA A 189 3.33 -13.99 -4.04
C ALA A 189 3.75 -12.55 -3.65
N ALA A 190 3.02 -11.91 -2.72
CA ALA A 190 3.41 -10.62 -2.15
C ALA A 190 4.64 -10.74 -1.24
N LYS A 191 4.76 -11.81 -0.45
CA LYS A 191 5.97 -12.10 0.35
C LYS A 191 7.20 -12.32 -0.54
N GLU A 192 7.06 -13.00 -1.68
CA GLU A 192 8.15 -13.15 -2.65
C GLU A 192 8.60 -11.80 -3.25
N LEU A 193 7.64 -10.93 -3.57
CA LEU A 193 7.93 -9.57 -4.03
C LEU A 193 8.59 -8.74 -2.92
N ALA A 194 8.11 -8.85 -1.68
CA ALA A 194 8.69 -8.18 -0.52
C ALA A 194 10.12 -8.64 -0.26
N ALA A 195 10.41 -9.95 -0.33
CA ALA A 195 11.76 -10.49 -0.17
C ALA A 195 12.75 -9.91 -1.20
N SER A 196 12.27 -9.68 -2.43
CA SER A 196 13.07 -9.01 -3.48
C SER A 196 13.41 -7.56 -3.12
N ILE A 197 12.56 -6.88 -2.35
CA ILE A 197 12.80 -5.52 -1.86
C ILE A 197 13.71 -5.53 -0.62
N VAL A 198 13.48 -6.45 0.32
CA VAL A 198 14.28 -6.64 1.55
C VAL A 198 15.76 -6.86 1.23
N ALA A 199 16.05 -7.57 0.13
CA ALA A 199 17.41 -7.84 -0.33
C ALA A 199 18.20 -6.57 -0.75
N ASN A 200 17.54 -5.43 -0.94
CA ASN A 200 18.17 -4.19 -1.38
C ASN A 200 18.50 -3.24 -0.22
N GLY A 201 19.34 -2.23 -0.48
CA GLY A 201 19.73 -1.22 0.51
C GLY A 201 18.52 -0.43 1.06
N PRO A 202 18.30 -0.39 2.38
CA PRO A 202 17.11 0.22 3.00
C PRO A 202 16.92 1.69 2.64
N LEU A 203 18.01 2.46 2.76
CA LEU A 203 17.99 3.90 2.47
C LEU A 203 17.69 4.15 1.01
N ALA A 204 18.31 3.39 0.11
CA ALA A 204 18.10 3.50 -1.33
C ALA A 204 16.65 3.20 -1.72
N VAL A 205 16.06 2.15 -1.15
CA VAL A 205 14.66 1.77 -1.39
C VAL A 205 13.70 2.87 -0.93
N ARG A 206 13.83 3.35 0.32
CA ARG A 206 12.97 4.40 0.89
C ARG A 206 13.07 5.71 0.09
N VAL A 207 14.28 6.16 -0.22
CA VAL A 207 14.50 7.39 -1.00
C VAL A 207 14.02 7.24 -2.44
N SER A 208 14.16 6.06 -3.06
CA SER A 208 13.63 5.81 -4.40
C SER A 208 12.10 5.95 -4.43
N LYS A 209 11.39 5.34 -3.46
CA LYS A 209 9.95 5.53 -3.27
C LYS A 209 9.62 7.02 -3.07
N GLN A 210 10.34 7.71 -2.19
CA GLN A 210 10.13 9.12 -1.91
C GLN A 210 10.22 9.99 -3.17
N VAL A 211 11.26 9.79 -4.00
CA VAL A 211 11.44 10.53 -5.26
C VAL A 211 10.29 10.23 -6.22
N ILE A 212 9.91 8.96 -6.41
CA ILE A 212 8.80 8.59 -7.30
C ILE A 212 7.49 9.27 -6.89
N LYS A 213 7.16 9.25 -5.59
CA LYS A 213 5.89 9.81 -5.09
C LYS A 213 5.88 11.34 -5.14
N GLN A 214 6.98 11.99 -4.78
CA GLN A 214 7.02 13.46 -4.68
C GLN A 214 7.27 14.16 -6.03
N SER A 215 8.04 13.54 -6.93
CA SER A 215 8.48 14.18 -8.19
C SER A 215 7.36 14.53 -9.17
N ARG A 216 6.22 13.84 -9.07
CA ARG A 216 5.01 14.14 -9.87
C ARG A 216 4.50 15.56 -9.64
N GLY A 217 4.60 16.05 -8.40
CA GLY A 217 4.14 17.39 -8.02
C GLY A 217 5.21 18.49 -8.11
N TRP A 218 6.44 18.16 -8.49
CA TRP A 218 7.52 19.16 -8.57
C TRP A 218 7.46 19.95 -9.89
N PRO A 219 7.78 21.26 -9.86
CA PRO A 219 8.08 22.02 -11.06
C PRO A 219 9.18 21.35 -11.88
N MET A 220 9.03 21.33 -13.20
CA MET A 220 9.91 20.57 -14.10
C MET A 220 11.39 20.99 -13.99
N ASP A 221 11.63 22.29 -13.87
CA ASP A 221 12.93 22.93 -13.70
C ASP A 221 13.58 22.66 -12.33
N GLU A 222 12.80 22.26 -11.33
CA GLU A 222 13.29 21.93 -9.99
C GLU A 222 13.57 20.44 -9.78
N ARG A 223 13.14 19.55 -10.71
CA ARG A 223 13.16 18.10 -10.49
C ARG A 223 14.54 17.55 -10.15
N TYR A 224 15.57 17.91 -10.90
CA TYR A 224 16.94 17.44 -10.66
C TYR A 224 17.52 17.99 -9.36
N THR A 225 17.26 19.26 -9.04
CA THR A 225 17.73 19.89 -7.80
C THR A 225 17.13 19.19 -6.58
N ARG A 226 15.81 18.97 -6.58
CA ARG A 226 15.11 18.27 -5.48
C ARG A 226 15.53 16.81 -5.38
N GLN A 227 15.65 16.09 -6.49
CA GLN A 227 16.16 14.71 -6.48
C GLN A 227 17.57 14.64 -5.87
N THR A 228 18.47 15.54 -6.29
CA THR A 228 19.86 15.57 -5.81
C THR A 228 19.92 15.75 -4.29
N GLN A 229 19.09 16.63 -3.73
CA GLN A 229 19.00 16.84 -2.28
C GLN A 229 18.56 15.57 -1.53
N LEU A 230 17.60 14.82 -2.08
CA LEU A 230 17.10 13.59 -1.46
C LEU A 230 18.08 12.41 -1.56
N ILE A 231 18.78 12.27 -2.69
CA ILE A 231 19.69 11.13 -2.89
C ILE A 231 21.06 11.33 -2.24
N ALA A 232 21.51 12.57 -2.02
CA ALA A 232 22.85 12.85 -1.52
C ALA A 232 23.21 12.09 -0.21
N PRO A 233 22.33 12.01 0.81
CA PRO A 233 22.58 11.20 2.01
C PRO A 233 22.77 9.71 1.72
N VAL A 234 22.08 9.17 0.71
CA VAL A 234 22.22 7.75 0.31
C VAL A 234 23.62 7.51 -0.25
N PHE A 235 24.15 8.39 -1.09
CA PHE A 235 25.47 8.23 -1.71
C PHE A 235 26.65 8.24 -0.72
N VAL A 236 26.47 8.84 0.46
CA VAL A 236 27.51 8.93 1.50
C VAL A 236 27.33 7.93 2.64
N SER A 237 26.27 7.10 2.58
CA SER A 237 25.91 6.11 3.61
C SER A 237 26.90 4.95 3.73
N GLU A 238 26.90 4.24 4.87
CA GLU A 238 27.64 2.98 5.02
C GLU A 238 27.09 1.94 4.03
N ASP A 239 25.76 1.91 3.82
CA ASP A 239 25.10 1.00 2.89
C ASP A 239 25.56 1.20 1.43
N ALA A 240 25.79 2.43 0.96
CA ALA A 240 26.30 2.63 -0.39
C ALA A 240 27.70 2.01 -0.59
N ARG A 241 28.57 2.10 0.42
CA ARG A 241 29.90 1.47 0.40
C ARG A 241 29.79 -0.05 0.44
N GLU A 242 28.94 -0.57 1.31
CA GLU A 242 28.68 -2.01 1.46
C GLU A 242 28.12 -2.61 0.17
N GLY A 243 27.15 -1.93 -0.47
CA GLY A 243 26.56 -2.40 -1.73
C GLY A 243 27.60 -2.51 -2.85
N ALA A 244 28.49 -1.52 -2.96
CA ALA A 244 29.58 -1.55 -3.93
C ALA A 244 30.59 -2.68 -3.63
N ALA A 245 30.96 -2.85 -2.35
CA ALA A 245 31.88 -3.91 -1.92
C ALA A 245 31.30 -5.31 -2.15
N ALA A 246 30.06 -5.56 -1.70
CA ALA A 246 29.38 -6.84 -1.85
C ALA A 246 29.22 -7.23 -3.33
N PHE A 247 28.91 -6.27 -4.20
CA PHE A 247 28.86 -6.50 -5.65
C PHE A 247 30.22 -6.88 -6.22
N ALA A 248 31.29 -6.15 -5.88
CA ALA A 248 32.64 -6.45 -6.34
C ALA A 248 33.14 -7.82 -5.85
N GLU A 249 32.78 -8.20 -4.62
CA GLU A 249 33.14 -9.45 -3.97
C GLU A 249 32.20 -10.63 -4.30
N LYS A 250 31.10 -10.39 -5.02
CA LYS A 250 30.06 -11.38 -5.37
C LYS A 250 29.47 -12.09 -4.16
N ARG A 251 29.22 -11.36 -3.08
CA ARG A 251 28.55 -11.85 -1.87
C ARG A 251 27.24 -11.11 -1.62
N ALA A 252 26.40 -11.65 -0.75
CA ALA A 252 25.23 -10.92 -0.26
C ALA A 252 25.68 -9.69 0.56
N PRO A 253 25.02 -8.54 0.39
CA PRO A 253 25.29 -7.35 1.20
C PRO A 253 24.72 -7.47 2.61
N ASN A 254 25.39 -6.87 3.59
CA ASN A 254 24.94 -6.77 4.98
C ASN A 254 24.51 -5.33 5.29
N TRP A 255 23.24 -5.03 5.04
CA TRP A 255 22.67 -3.69 5.19
C TRP A 255 22.52 -3.27 6.66
N LYS A 256 22.83 -2.00 6.95
CA LYS A 256 22.74 -1.42 8.30
C LYS A 256 21.73 -0.29 8.44
N GLY A 257 21.17 0.25 7.36
CA GLY A 257 20.19 1.35 7.47
C GLY A 257 20.80 2.73 7.66
N LYS A 258 22.09 2.91 7.39
CA LYS A 258 22.83 4.14 7.69
C LYS A 258 23.98 4.39 6.72
#